data_AF-A0A4Z0ENT9-F1
#
_entry.id   AF-A0A4Z0ENT9-F1
#
_cell.length_a   1.000
_cell.length_b   1.000
_cell.length_c   1.000
_cell.angle_alpha   90.00
_cell.angle_beta   90.00
_cell.angle_gamma   90.00
#
_symmetry.space_group_name_H-M   'P 1'
#
loop_
_entity.id
_entity.type
_entity.pdbx_description
1 polymer ?
#
loop_
_entity_poly.entity_id
_entity_poly.type
_entity_poly.pdbx_seq_one_letter_code
_entity_poly.pdbx_strand_id
1 'polypeptide(L)'
;MKKPATPPAPLQWLVRLPATLRITAGLVIGVLAWALSPAHYHVLSRLIIGWDAFGLTTLALLWASIYTADTDSIRATASSEDLGRLLSFVFVLVAAGASLLAVVLLLGSTHGLPPAKMALHIGLSGVAVATSWLLVHTVFTLRYAHMYYDAGPEGDDVGGLDFPGDEKEPDYLDIAYFAFVVGMTAQTADVAISGRGLRRLALLHGLISFVFNTALVALVINGVAGIL
;
A
#
# COMPACT_ATOMS: atom_id res chain seq x y z
N MET A 1 -7.34 24.76 -8.07
CA MET A 1 -5.91 24.54 -8.39
C MET A 1 -5.74 24.33 -9.90
N LYS A 2 -4.56 24.58 -10.49
CA LYS A 2 -4.30 24.26 -11.91
C LYS A 2 -4.33 22.74 -12.08
N LYS A 3 -5.17 22.22 -12.98
CA LYS A 3 -5.20 20.81 -13.41
C LYS A 3 -3.75 20.33 -13.61
N PRO A 4 -3.28 19.22 -13.00
CA PRO A 4 -1.94 18.72 -13.26
C PRO A 4 -1.79 18.53 -14.77
N ALA A 5 -0.67 19.01 -15.32
CA ALA A 5 -0.40 18.89 -16.74
C ALA A 5 -0.50 17.42 -17.15
N THR A 6 -1.20 17.14 -18.25
CA THR A 6 -1.34 15.79 -18.79
C THR A 6 0.06 15.18 -18.89
N PRO A 7 0.31 14.03 -18.23
CA PRO A 7 1.64 13.47 -18.21
C PRO A 7 2.07 13.12 -19.65
N PRO A 8 3.39 13.19 -19.94
CA PRO A 8 3.91 12.85 -21.24
C PRO A 8 3.43 11.46 -21.68
N ALA A 9 3.14 11.28 -22.97
CA ALA A 9 2.60 10.05 -23.57
C ALA A 9 3.20 8.72 -23.04
N PRO A 10 4.52 8.58 -22.80
CA PRO A 10 5.11 7.36 -22.25
C PRO A 10 4.81 7.12 -20.76
N LEU A 11 4.01 7.93 -20.07
CA LEU A 11 3.53 7.64 -18.72
C LEU A 11 2.04 7.29 -18.68
N GLN A 12 1.29 7.62 -19.74
CA GLN A 12 -0.15 7.35 -19.80
C GLN A 12 -0.49 5.86 -19.90
N TRP A 13 0.43 5.03 -20.42
CA TRP A 13 0.24 3.57 -20.42
C TRP A 13 0.26 2.99 -19.00
N LEU A 14 1.01 3.60 -18.06
CA LEU A 14 1.06 3.16 -16.66
C LEU A 14 -0.29 3.37 -15.95
N VAL A 15 -0.96 4.49 -16.25
CA VAL A 15 -2.31 4.80 -15.73
C VAL A 15 -3.31 3.72 -16.14
N ARG A 16 -3.21 3.26 -17.39
CA ARG A 16 -4.14 2.27 -17.96
C ARG A 16 -3.79 0.83 -17.62
N LEU A 17 -2.70 0.56 -16.90
CA LEU A 17 -2.36 -0.81 -16.50
C LEU A 17 -3.43 -1.35 -15.55
N PRO A 18 -4.06 -2.50 -15.85
CA PRO A 18 -4.97 -3.15 -14.92
C PRO A 18 -4.28 -3.44 -13.59
N ALA A 19 -5.03 -3.36 -12.49
CA ALA A 19 -4.52 -3.67 -11.14
C ALA A 19 -3.89 -5.08 -11.08
N THR A 20 -4.50 -6.03 -11.78
CA THR A 20 -4.00 -7.40 -11.94
C THR A 20 -2.62 -7.43 -12.58
N LEU A 21 -2.40 -6.66 -13.65
CA LEU A 21 -1.12 -6.63 -14.35
C LEU A 21 0.00 -6.08 -13.45
N ARG A 22 -0.28 -5.02 -12.68
CA ARG A 22 0.67 -4.44 -11.72
C ARG A 22 1.07 -5.44 -10.63
N ILE A 23 0.10 -6.19 -10.10
CA ILE A 23 0.34 -7.25 -9.11
C ILE A 23 1.10 -8.42 -9.74
N THR A 24 0.74 -8.84 -10.95
CA THR A 24 1.46 -9.94 -11.63
C THR A 24 2.89 -9.57 -11.94
N ALA A 25 3.16 -8.33 -12.35
CA ALA A 25 4.52 -7.84 -12.57
C ALA A 25 5.33 -7.87 -11.27
N GLY A 26 4.76 -7.35 -10.18
CA GLY A 26 5.35 -7.47 -8.85
C GLY A 26 5.61 -8.92 -8.46
N LEU A 27 4.64 -9.82 -8.70
CA LEU A 27 4.75 -11.23 -8.34
C LEU A 27 5.87 -11.94 -9.09
N VAL A 28 6.00 -11.68 -10.40
CA VAL A 28 7.10 -12.19 -11.20
C VAL A 28 8.45 -11.71 -10.66
N ILE A 29 8.58 -10.42 -10.38
CA ILE A 29 9.83 -9.86 -9.82
C ILE A 29 10.14 -10.43 -8.43
N GLY A 30 9.13 -10.58 -7.57
CA GLY A 30 9.28 -11.18 -6.25
C GLY A 30 9.71 -12.65 -6.31
N VAL A 31 9.09 -13.44 -7.17
CA VAL A 31 9.47 -14.85 -7.39
C VAL A 31 10.88 -14.96 -7.93
N LEU A 32 11.27 -14.11 -8.88
CA LEU A 32 12.64 -14.07 -9.41
C LEU A 32 13.64 -13.69 -8.33
N ALA A 33 13.37 -12.67 -7.52
CA ALA A 33 14.23 -12.27 -6.42
C ALA A 33 14.40 -13.38 -5.37
N TRP A 34 13.31 -14.08 -5.02
CA TRP A 34 13.37 -15.26 -4.15
C TRP A 34 14.17 -16.41 -4.77
N ALA A 35 13.95 -16.71 -6.05
CA ALA A 35 14.61 -17.82 -6.74
C ALA A 35 16.12 -17.58 -6.92
N LEU A 36 16.51 -16.34 -7.23
CA LEU A 36 17.89 -15.92 -7.45
C LEU A 36 18.64 -15.60 -6.14
N SER A 37 17.94 -15.48 -5.01
CA SER A 37 18.58 -15.26 -3.72
C SER A 37 19.52 -16.42 -3.34
N PRO A 38 20.66 -16.15 -2.69
CA PRO A 38 21.64 -17.18 -2.38
C PRO A 38 21.05 -18.35 -1.58
N ALA A 39 21.29 -19.58 -2.04
CA ALA A 39 20.70 -20.79 -1.45
C ALA A 39 21.11 -21.04 0.01
N HIS A 40 22.24 -20.48 0.46
CA HIS A 40 22.73 -20.60 1.83
C HIS A 40 22.05 -19.60 2.80
N TYR A 41 21.20 -18.69 2.31
CA TYR A 41 20.41 -17.82 3.16
C TYR A 41 19.27 -18.61 3.82
N HIS A 42 18.92 -18.20 5.04
CA HIS A 42 17.78 -18.77 5.75
C HIS A 42 16.50 -18.60 4.92
N VAL A 43 15.60 -19.59 4.98
CA VAL A 43 14.37 -19.60 4.17
C VAL A 43 13.54 -18.32 4.36
N LEU A 44 13.45 -17.82 5.60
CA LEU A 44 12.72 -16.58 5.90
C LEU A 44 13.38 -15.35 5.25
N SER A 45 14.71 -15.27 5.21
CA SER A 45 15.41 -14.16 4.55
C SER A 45 15.14 -14.17 3.05
N ARG A 46 15.14 -15.35 2.42
CA ARG A 46 14.83 -15.49 0.99
C ARG A 46 13.39 -15.08 0.69
N LEU A 47 12.44 -15.49 1.54
CA LEU A 47 11.04 -15.10 1.42
C LEU A 47 10.86 -13.59 1.57
N ILE A 48 11.55 -12.97 2.53
CA ILE A 48 11.50 -11.52 2.74
C ILE A 48 12.13 -10.76 1.55
N ILE A 49 13.24 -11.26 0.97
CA ILE A 49 13.79 -10.69 -0.27
C ILE A 49 12.76 -10.72 -1.41
N GLY A 50 12.04 -11.84 -1.57
CA GLY A 50 10.97 -11.94 -2.55
C GLY A 50 9.81 -10.98 -2.27
N TRP A 51 9.43 -10.84 -1.01
CA TRP A 51 8.41 -9.88 -0.57
C TRP A 51 8.83 -8.42 -0.84
N ASP A 52 10.04 -8.03 -0.48
CA ASP A 52 10.54 -6.67 -0.69
C ASP A 52 10.56 -6.33 -2.17
N ALA A 53 11.05 -7.25 -3.01
CA ALA A 53 11.06 -7.08 -4.46
C ALA A 53 9.64 -6.98 -5.05
N PHE A 54 8.71 -7.83 -4.59
CA PHE A 54 7.29 -7.73 -4.95
C PHE A 54 6.73 -6.37 -4.56
N GLY A 55 6.86 -6.00 -3.28
CA GLY A 55 6.17 -4.86 -2.72
C GLY A 55 6.72 -3.53 -3.21
N LEU A 56 8.04 -3.40 -3.36
CA LEU A 56 8.67 -2.21 -3.95
C LEU A 56 8.27 -2.02 -5.42
N THR A 57 8.23 -3.12 -6.19
CA THR A 57 7.79 -3.07 -7.59
C THR A 57 6.33 -2.65 -7.69
N THR A 58 5.45 -3.25 -6.88
CA THR A 58 4.03 -2.91 -6.85
C THR A 58 3.82 -1.47 -6.39
N LEU A 59 4.52 -1.00 -5.35
CA LEU A 59 4.49 0.40 -4.91
C LEU A 59 4.90 1.35 -6.01
N ALA A 60 6.01 1.08 -6.69
CA ALA A 60 6.50 1.94 -7.77
C ALA A 60 5.46 2.06 -8.89
N LEU A 61 4.83 0.95 -9.30
CA LEU A 61 3.79 0.96 -10.33
C LEU A 61 2.51 1.67 -9.88
N LEU A 62 2.11 1.49 -8.62
CA LEU A 62 0.94 2.16 -8.05
C LEU A 62 1.17 3.67 -7.94
N TRP A 63 2.30 4.10 -7.39
CA TRP A 63 2.61 5.51 -7.24
C TRP A 63 2.85 6.21 -8.57
N ALA A 64 3.48 5.52 -9.55
CA ALA A 64 3.55 6.03 -10.91
C ALA A 64 2.15 6.28 -11.49
N SER A 65 1.19 5.37 -11.28
CA SER A 65 -0.21 5.57 -11.68
C SER A 65 -0.88 6.70 -10.92
N ILE A 66 -0.65 6.81 -9.60
CA ILE A 66 -1.25 7.84 -8.74
C ILE A 66 -0.82 9.24 -9.19
N TYR A 67 0.47 9.44 -9.49
CA TYR A 67 0.99 10.74 -9.92
C TYR A 67 0.60 11.14 -11.35
N THR A 68 0.10 10.20 -12.15
CA THR A 68 -0.17 10.42 -13.58
C THR A 68 -1.65 10.35 -13.94
N ALA A 69 -2.50 9.91 -13.03
CA ALA A 69 -3.94 9.88 -13.25
C ALA A 69 -4.55 11.28 -13.13
N ASP A 70 -5.42 11.63 -14.07
CA ASP A 70 -6.37 12.73 -13.92
C ASP A 70 -7.71 12.20 -13.39
N THR A 71 -8.57 13.09 -12.90
CA THR A 71 -9.88 12.76 -12.31
C THR A 71 -10.79 11.97 -13.27
N ASP A 72 -10.73 12.29 -14.56
CA ASP A 72 -11.46 11.58 -15.62
C ASP A 72 -11.00 10.10 -15.72
N SER A 73 -9.70 9.85 -15.65
CA SER A 73 -9.13 8.50 -15.65
C SER A 73 -9.42 7.73 -14.36
N ILE A 74 -9.51 8.42 -13.21
CA ILE A 74 -9.93 7.80 -11.94
C ILE A 74 -11.37 7.32 -12.05
N ARG A 75 -12.28 8.15 -12.55
CA ARG A 75 -13.69 7.80 -12.77
C ARG A 75 -13.89 6.67 -13.78
N ALA A 76 -13.14 6.71 -14.89
CA ALA A 76 -13.13 5.61 -15.86
C ALA A 76 -12.59 4.30 -15.27
N THR A 77 -11.64 4.40 -14.33
CA THR A 77 -11.10 3.22 -13.63
C THR A 77 -12.08 2.68 -12.60
N ALA A 78 -12.74 3.55 -11.82
CA ALA A 78 -13.75 3.18 -10.83
C ALA A 78 -14.93 2.41 -11.46
N SER A 79 -15.40 2.86 -12.63
CA SER A 79 -16.51 2.21 -13.35
C SER A 79 -16.18 0.86 -14.02
N SER A 80 -14.91 0.44 -14.05
CA SER A 80 -14.48 -0.85 -14.63
C SER A 80 -14.54 -2.02 -13.60
N GLU A 81 -14.15 -3.26 -13.92
CA GLU A 81 -14.38 -4.48 -13.12
C GLU A 81 -14.11 -4.42 -11.59
N ASP A 82 -15.15 -4.72 -10.78
CA ASP A 82 -15.08 -4.69 -9.32
C ASP A 82 -14.37 -5.88 -8.65
N LEU A 83 -14.52 -7.08 -9.19
CA LEU A 83 -14.08 -8.30 -8.50
C LEU A 83 -12.55 -8.42 -8.46
N GLY A 84 -11.87 -8.18 -9.60
CA GLY A 84 -10.41 -8.25 -9.70
C GLY A 84 -9.71 -7.25 -8.79
N ARG A 85 -10.29 -6.05 -8.61
CA ARG A 85 -9.78 -5.03 -7.69
C ARG A 85 -9.97 -5.41 -6.23
N LEU A 86 -11.14 -5.94 -5.86
CA LEU A 86 -11.38 -6.42 -4.50
C LEU A 86 -10.42 -7.56 -4.13
N LEU A 87 -10.24 -8.53 -5.04
CA LEU A 87 -9.29 -9.62 -4.85
C LEU A 87 -7.85 -9.12 -4.71
N SER A 88 -7.46 -8.15 -5.54
CA SER A 88 -6.15 -7.48 -5.47
C SER A 88 -5.92 -6.78 -4.13
N PHE A 89 -6.94 -6.04 -3.66
CA PHE A 89 -6.92 -5.36 -2.37
C PHE A 89 -6.76 -6.35 -1.21
N VAL A 90 -7.60 -7.39 -1.17
CA VAL A 90 -7.54 -8.41 -0.12
C VAL A 90 -6.21 -9.17 -0.17
N PHE A 91 -5.73 -9.52 -1.37
CA PHE A 91 -4.44 -10.19 -1.56
C PHE A 91 -3.30 -9.38 -0.96
N VAL A 92 -3.21 -8.08 -1.28
CA VAL A 92 -2.14 -7.21 -0.76
C VAL A 92 -2.22 -7.10 0.76
N LEU A 93 -3.43 -6.95 1.34
CA LEU A 93 -3.59 -6.89 2.79
C LEU A 93 -3.13 -8.19 3.49
N VAL A 94 -3.55 -9.35 2.96
CA VAL A 94 -3.15 -10.65 3.51
C VAL A 94 -1.65 -10.86 3.38
N ALA A 95 -1.08 -10.55 2.22
CA ALA A 95 0.34 -10.70 1.96
C ALA A 95 1.20 -9.78 2.85
N ALA A 96 0.74 -8.53 3.08
CA ALA A 96 1.37 -7.60 4.02
C ALA A 96 1.25 -8.05 5.48
N GLY A 97 0.16 -8.72 5.87
CA GLY A 97 0.07 -9.35 7.18
C GLY A 97 1.01 -10.54 7.34
N ALA A 98 1.11 -11.39 6.29
CA ALA A 98 2.01 -12.54 6.28
C ALA A 98 3.50 -12.12 6.30
N SER A 99 3.86 -11.02 5.64
CA SER A 99 5.22 -10.47 5.68
C SER A 99 5.60 -9.99 7.08
N LEU A 100 4.70 -9.32 7.82
CA LEU A 100 4.93 -8.95 9.21
C LEU A 100 5.21 -10.17 10.09
N LEU A 101 4.44 -11.25 9.93
CA LEU A 101 4.70 -12.50 10.65
C LEU A 101 6.09 -13.06 10.30
N ALA A 102 6.45 -13.07 9.02
CA ALA A 102 7.78 -13.51 8.59
C ALA A 102 8.90 -12.64 9.20
N VAL A 103 8.69 -11.33 9.32
CA VAL A 103 9.62 -10.40 9.97
C VAL A 103 9.79 -10.72 11.45
N VAL A 104 8.69 -10.91 12.19
CA VAL A 104 8.73 -11.28 13.61
C VAL A 104 9.52 -12.59 13.79
N LEU A 105 9.26 -13.60 12.96
CA LEU A 105 9.97 -14.87 12.99
C LEU A 105 11.45 -14.72 12.63
N LEU A 106 11.77 -13.90 11.63
CA LEU A 106 13.16 -13.66 11.21
C LEU A 106 13.94 -12.95 12.33
N LEU A 107 13.37 -11.90 12.93
CA LEU A 107 14.01 -11.14 14.00
C LEU A 107 14.16 -11.98 15.27
N GLY A 108 13.20 -12.86 15.58
CA GLY A 108 13.33 -13.83 16.67
C GLY A 108 14.46 -14.86 16.48
N SER A 109 14.95 -15.04 15.24
CA SER A 109 16.05 -15.96 14.91
C SER A 109 17.44 -15.30 14.90
N THR A 110 17.55 -14.05 15.33
CA THR A 110 18.81 -13.28 15.26
C THR A 110 19.81 -13.58 16.37
N HIS A 111 19.38 -14.22 17.46
CA HIS A 111 20.22 -14.48 18.63
C HIS A 111 21.43 -15.37 18.29
N GLY A 112 22.64 -14.89 18.61
CA GLY A 112 23.88 -15.62 18.37
C GLY A 112 24.37 -15.59 16.90
N LEU A 113 23.72 -14.81 16.02
CA LEU A 113 24.23 -14.61 14.66
C LEU A 113 25.48 -13.72 14.65
N PRO A 114 26.42 -13.93 13.71
CA PRO A 114 27.48 -12.99 13.42
C PRO A 114 26.91 -11.59 13.09
N PRO A 115 27.58 -10.48 13.48
CA PRO A 115 27.05 -9.12 13.30
C PRO A 115 26.58 -8.79 11.88
N ALA A 116 27.31 -9.25 10.86
CA ALA A 116 26.93 -9.03 9.45
C ALA A 116 25.59 -9.70 9.07
N LYS A 117 25.32 -10.91 9.57
CA LYS A 117 24.06 -11.63 9.30
C LYS A 117 22.90 -10.99 10.06
N MET A 118 23.15 -10.57 11.30
CA MET A 118 22.19 -9.83 12.11
C MET A 118 21.78 -8.51 11.44
N ALA A 119 22.76 -7.71 11.00
CA ALA A 119 22.51 -6.45 10.28
C ALA A 119 21.69 -6.68 8.99
N LEU A 120 21.97 -7.74 8.24
CA LEU A 120 21.17 -8.11 7.07
C LEU A 120 19.71 -8.44 7.44
N HIS A 121 19.49 -9.22 8.50
CA HIS A 121 18.13 -9.58 8.95
C HIS A 121 17.33 -8.36 9.40
N ILE A 122 17.98 -7.43 10.10
CA ILE A 122 17.38 -6.17 10.55
C ILE A 122 17.07 -5.28 9.34
N GLY A 123 18.00 -5.15 8.39
CA GLY A 123 17.79 -4.35 7.17
C GLY A 123 16.63 -4.86 6.33
N LEU A 124 16.61 -6.16 6.02
CA LEU A 124 15.50 -6.80 5.29
C LEU A 124 14.16 -6.62 6.02
N SER A 125 14.17 -6.79 7.34
CA SER A 125 12.96 -6.60 8.15
C SER A 125 12.44 -5.16 8.10
N GLY A 126 13.34 -4.18 8.17
CA GLY A 126 12.98 -2.76 8.08
C GLY A 126 12.35 -2.42 6.73
N VAL A 127 12.93 -2.90 5.63
CA VAL A 127 12.38 -2.71 4.28
C VAL A 127 11.02 -3.39 4.16
N ALA A 128 10.88 -4.62 4.64
CA ALA A 128 9.63 -5.36 4.59
C ALA A 128 8.50 -4.67 5.35
N VAL A 129 8.78 -4.16 6.55
CA VAL A 129 7.81 -3.42 7.38
C VAL A 129 7.40 -2.11 6.69
N ALA A 130 8.38 -1.32 6.24
CA ALA A 130 8.10 -0.04 5.56
C ALA A 130 7.30 -0.25 4.27
N THR A 131 7.69 -1.23 3.45
CA THR A 131 7.01 -1.60 2.21
C THR A 131 5.57 -2.06 2.48
N SER A 132 5.37 -2.88 3.51
CA SER A 132 4.04 -3.37 3.90
C SER A 132 3.14 -2.22 4.36
N TRP A 133 3.66 -1.33 5.20
CA TRP A 133 2.94 -0.15 5.69
C TRP A 133 2.51 0.76 4.55
N LEU A 134 3.44 1.10 3.65
CA LEU A 134 3.17 1.93 2.46
C LEU A 134 2.14 1.28 1.53
N LEU A 135 2.27 -0.03 1.26
CA LEU A 135 1.34 -0.76 0.40
C LEU A 135 -0.08 -0.75 0.96
N VAL A 136 -0.24 -1.06 2.26
CA VAL A 136 -1.54 -1.08 2.93
C VAL A 136 -2.25 0.26 2.73
N HIS A 137 -1.58 1.37 3.03
CA HIS A 137 -2.20 2.70 2.90
C HIS A 137 -2.45 3.09 1.45
N THR A 138 -1.56 2.71 0.54
CA THR A 138 -1.73 2.93 -0.90
C THR A 138 -2.93 2.16 -1.47
N VAL A 139 -3.14 0.89 -1.09
CA VAL A 139 -4.32 0.14 -1.57
C VAL A 139 -5.62 0.65 -0.95
N PHE A 140 -5.57 1.21 0.27
CA PHE A 140 -6.71 1.94 0.86
C PHE A 140 -7.00 3.23 0.10
N THR A 141 -5.99 4.01 -0.31
CA THR A 141 -6.17 5.17 -1.20
C THR A 141 -6.99 4.81 -2.43
N LEU A 142 -6.58 3.76 -3.15
CA LEU A 142 -7.29 3.32 -4.34
C LEU A 142 -8.71 2.86 -4.01
N ARG A 143 -8.91 2.17 -2.88
CA ARG A 143 -10.24 1.71 -2.47
C ARG A 143 -11.17 2.87 -2.12
N TYR A 144 -10.68 3.92 -1.44
CA TYR A 144 -11.46 5.13 -1.20
C TYR A 144 -11.81 5.83 -2.50
N ALA A 145 -10.87 5.96 -3.42
CA ALA A 145 -11.11 6.59 -4.72
C ALA A 145 -12.16 5.86 -5.54
N HIS A 146 -12.10 4.51 -5.59
CA HIS A 146 -13.15 3.76 -6.28
C HIS A 146 -14.51 3.99 -5.62
N MET A 147 -14.61 3.93 -4.30
CA MET A 147 -15.89 4.17 -3.62
C MET A 147 -16.41 5.61 -3.74
N TYR A 148 -15.52 6.59 -3.91
CA TYR A 148 -15.89 7.99 -4.12
C TYR A 148 -16.41 8.21 -5.55
N TYR A 149 -15.71 7.65 -6.54
CA TYR A 149 -16.00 7.80 -7.97
C TYR A 149 -16.89 6.68 -8.56
N ASP A 150 -17.48 5.83 -7.72
CA ASP A 150 -18.50 4.88 -8.14
C ASP A 150 -19.72 5.65 -8.69
N ALA A 151 -20.40 5.05 -9.67
CA ALA A 151 -21.56 5.67 -10.30
C ALA A 151 -22.77 5.69 -9.36
N GLY A 152 -23.24 6.89 -9.03
CA GLY A 152 -24.45 7.15 -8.27
C GLY A 152 -25.73 6.91 -9.08
N PRO A 153 -26.90 6.94 -8.42
CA PRO A 153 -28.19 6.67 -9.07
C PRO A 153 -28.52 7.63 -10.22
N GLU A 154 -27.99 8.85 -10.20
CA GLU A 154 -28.25 9.89 -11.20
C GLU A 154 -27.11 10.02 -12.23
N GLY A 155 -26.12 9.12 -12.18
CA GLY A 155 -24.93 9.16 -13.04
C GLY A 155 -23.86 10.14 -12.57
N ASP A 156 -24.02 10.70 -11.37
CA ASP A 156 -23.03 11.47 -10.62
C ASP A 156 -22.07 10.57 -9.83
N ASP A 157 -21.00 11.15 -9.29
CA ASP A 157 -20.09 10.44 -8.38
C ASP A 157 -20.77 10.24 -7.01
N VAL A 158 -20.69 9.03 -6.42
CA VAL A 158 -21.25 8.75 -5.09
C VAL A 158 -20.71 9.69 -4.00
N GLY A 159 -19.44 10.11 -4.13
CA GLY A 159 -18.77 11.02 -3.23
C GLY A 159 -18.58 10.44 -1.82
N GLY A 160 -18.83 11.25 -0.79
CA GLY A 160 -18.84 10.81 0.60
C GLY A 160 -17.56 11.10 1.42
N LEU A 161 -16.60 11.79 0.81
CA LEU A 161 -15.48 12.47 1.46
C LEU A 161 -15.60 13.98 1.19
N ASP A 162 -15.71 14.77 2.25
CA ASP A 162 -15.91 16.21 2.16
C ASP A 162 -14.55 16.89 2.38
N PHE A 163 -13.89 17.26 1.27
CA PHE A 163 -12.59 17.94 1.30
C PHE A 163 -12.73 19.44 1.58
N PRO A 164 -11.79 20.06 2.32
CA PRO A 164 -11.78 21.50 2.55
C PRO A 164 -11.82 22.31 1.26
N GLY A 165 -12.46 23.49 1.30
CA GLY A 165 -12.57 24.36 0.14
C GLY A 165 -13.64 23.94 -0.89
N ASP A 166 -14.52 22.99 -0.51
CA ASP A 166 -15.58 22.45 -1.37
C ASP A 166 -15.04 21.76 -2.63
N GLU A 167 -13.87 21.11 -2.53
CA GLU A 167 -13.28 20.34 -3.61
C GLU A 167 -14.20 19.16 -4.00
N LYS A 168 -14.60 19.13 -5.27
CA LYS A 168 -15.55 18.17 -5.84
C LYS A 168 -14.88 17.12 -6.73
N GLU A 169 -13.63 17.36 -7.13
CA GLU A 169 -12.87 16.45 -7.98
C GLU A 169 -11.52 16.12 -7.34
N PRO A 170 -11.49 15.52 -6.13
CA PRO A 170 -10.25 15.19 -5.44
C PRO A 170 -9.43 14.16 -6.21
N ASP A 171 -8.18 14.48 -6.50
CA ASP A 171 -7.31 13.54 -7.20
C ASP A 171 -6.80 12.42 -6.28
N TYR A 172 -6.00 11.49 -6.82
CA TYR A 172 -5.45 10.41 -5.99
C TYR A 172 -4.55 10.91 -4.87
N LEU A 173 -3.91 12.08 -4.97
CA LEU A 173 -3.06 12.64 -3.91
C LEU A 173 -3.90 13.21 -2.78
N ASP A 174 -5.03 13.86 -3.09
CA ASP A 174 -6.01 14.29 -2.06
C ASP A 174 -6.53 13.07 -1.28
N ILE A 175 -6.87 12.01 -2.00
CA ILE A 175 -7.36 10.76 -1.39
C ILE A 175 -6.21 10.01 -0.66
N ALA A 176 -4.98 10.10 -1.16
CA ALA A 176 -3.81 9.56 -0.49
C ALA A 176 -3.56 10.28 0.82
N TYR A 177 -3.65 11.61 0.84
CA TYR A 177 -3.57 12.41 2.04
C TYR A 177 -4.57 11.91 3.10
N PHE A 178 -5.85 11.75 2.74
CA PHE A 178 -6.86 11.20 3.65
C PHE A 178 -6.49 9.79 4.16
N ALA A 179 -6.12 8.87 3.25
CA ALA A 179 -5.79 7.49 3.61
C ALA A 179 -4.56 7.40 4.53
N PHE A 180 -3.50 8.17 4.26
CA PHE A 180 -2.29 8.17 5.06
C PHE A 180 -2.50 8.85 6.42
N VAL A 181 -3.37 9.86 6.53
CA VAL A 181 -3.79 10.42 7.82
C VAL A 181 -4.45 9.36 8.69
N VAL A 182 -5.37 8.55 8.14
CA VAL A 182 -5.95 7.40 8.85
C VAL A 182 -4.85 6.37 9.20
N GLY A 183 -3.88 6.16 8.30
CA GLY A 183 -2.73 5.28 8.48
C GLY A 183 -1.82 5.63 9.65
N MET A 184 -1.49 6.92 9.78
CA MET A 184 -0.58 7.42 10.82
C MET A 184 -1.23 7.46 12.20
N THR A 185 -2.56 7.33 12.31
CA THR A 185 -3.32 7.25 13.59
C THR A 185 -3.13 8.44 14.55
N ALA A 186 -2.60 9.57 14.09
CA ALA A 186 -2.15 10.67 14.94
C ALA A 186 -2.60 12.08 14.52
N GLN A 187 -3.48 12.22 13.53
CA GLN A 187 -3.83 13.53 12.99
C GLN A 187 -5.35 13.71 12.82
N THR A 188 -5.85 14.91 13.14
CA THR A 188 -7.19 15.35 12.78
C THR A 188 -7.24 15.55 11.26
N ALA A 189 -7.85 14.63 10.53
CA ALA A 189 -8.17 14.86 9.13
C ALA A 189 -9.14 16.05 9.04
N ASP A 190 -8.82 17.02 8.20
CA ASP A 190 -9.71 18.11 7.76
C ASP A 190 -10.73 17.63 6.70
N VAL A 191 -10.66 16.35 6.31
CA VAL A 191 -11.61 15.67 5.42
C VAL A 191 -12.67 14.95 6.25
N ALA A 192 -13.93 15.36 6.11
CA ALA A 192 -15.05 14.70 6.79
C ALA A 192 -15.61 13.52 5.98
N ILE A 193 -16.13 12.49 6.65
CA ILE A 193 -16.71 11.31 5.99
C ILE A 193 -18.24 11.33 6.05
N SER A 194 -18.88 11.88 5.02
CA SER A 194 -20.33 11.92 4.88
C SER A 194 -20.92 10.55 4.46
N GLY A 195 -20.18 9.74 3.71
CA GLY A 195 -20.62 8.44 3.20
C GLY A 195 -20.60 7.30 4.23
N ARG A 196 -21.73 6.57 4.38
CA ARG A 196 -21.83 5.44 5.34
C ARG A 196 -20.89 4.27 5.01
N GLY A 197 -20.72 3.95 3.73
CA GLY A 197 -19.79 2.90 3.28
C GLY A 197 -18.34 3.25 3.61
N LEU A 198 -17.95 4.50 3.31
CA LEU A 198 -16.61 5.03 3.59
C LEU A 198 -16.30 5.04 5.10
N ARG A 199 -17.27 5.35 5.97
CA ARG A 199 -17.06 5.27 7.44
C ARG A 199 -16.71 3.85 7.89
N ARG A 200 -17.34 2.82 7.32
CA ARG A 200 -17.03 1.41 7.63
C ARG A 200 -15.64 1.02 7.12
N LEU A 201 -15.27 1.50 5.94
CA LEU A 201 -13.93 1.27 5.39
C LEU A 201 -12.86 1.97 6.23
N ALA A 202 -13.11 3.21 6.67
CA ALA A 202 -12.23 3.96 7.56
C ALA A 202 -12.06 3.29 8.93
N LEU A 203 -13.11 2.69 9.48
CA LEU A 203 -13.00 1.90 10.70
C LEU A 203 -12.08 0.69 10.50
N LEU A 204 -12.24 -0.06 9.40
CA LEU A 204 -11.38 -1.19 9.07
C LEU A 204 -9.92 -0.74 8.87
N HIS A 205 -9.72 0.34 8.11
CA HIS A 205 -8.40 0.92 7.86
C HIS A 205 -7.75 1.32 9.17
N GLY A 206 -8.42 2.10 10.02
CA GLY A 206 -7.91 2.52 11.32
C GLY A 206 -7.54 1.35 12.23
N LEU A 207 -8.34 0.28 12.27
CA LEU A 207 -8.03 -0.92 13.06
C LEU A 207 -6.76 -1.63 12.54
N ILE A 208 -6.63 -1.79 11.21
CA ILE A 208 -5.44 -2.39 10.59
C ILE A 208 -4.21 -1.51 10.86
N SER A 209 -4.35 -0.19 10.70
CA SER A 209 -3.29 0.79 10.96
C SER A 209 -2.80 0.74 12.40
N PHE A 210 -3.72 0.65 13.37
CA PHE A 210 -3.37 0.53 14.79
C PHE A 210 -2.53 -0.73 15.07
N VAL A 211 -2.92 -1.88 14.51
CA VAL A 211 -2.15 -3.13 14.63
C VAL A 211 -0.79 -2.99 13.96
N PHE A 212 -0.72 -2.40 12.76
CA PHE A 212 0.54 -2.15 12.05
C PHE A 212 1.49 -1.27 12.85
N ASN A 213 1.00 -0.13 13.36
CA ASN A 213 1.81 0.82 14.12
C ASN A 213 2.30 0.20 15.43
N THR A 214 1.46 -0.60 16.10
CA THR A 214 1.85 -1.35 17.31
C THR A 214 2.94 -2.38 17.00
N ALA A 215 2.77 -3.15 15.93
CA ALA A 215 3.76 -4.13 15.49
C ALA A 215 5.09 -3.45 15.11
N LEU A 216 5.04 -2.32 14.40
CA LEU A 216 6.21 -1.55 14.00
C LEU A 216 7.01 -1.08 15.23
N VAL A 217 6.33 -0.51 16.23
CA VAL A 217 6.98 -0.10 17.49
C VAL A 217 7.61 -1.29 18.19
N ALA A 218 6.90 -2.42 18.32
CA ALA A 218 7.43 -3.63 18.96
C ALA A 218 8.66 -4.19 18.23
N LEU A 219 8.63 -4.21 16.89
CA LEU A 219 9.73 -4.66 16.06
C LEU A 219 10.95 -3.73 16.16
N VAL A 220 10.75 -2.41 16.20
CA VAL A 220 11.83 -1.45 16.40
C VAL A 220 12.49 -1.65 17.76
N ILE A 221 11.70 -1.80 18.83
CA ILE A 221 12.24 -2.06 20.19
C ILE A 221 13.05 -3.35 20.20
N ASN A 222 12.49 -4.46 19.69
CA ASN A 222 13.17 -5.76 19.66
C ASN A 222 14.42 -5.73 18.76
N GLY A 223 14.36 -5.03 17.63
CA GLY A 223 15.48 -4.90 16.71
C GLY A 223 16.63 -4.10 17.31
N VAL A 224 16.35 -2.97 17.97
CA VAL A 224 17.36 -2.15 18.65
C VAL A 224 17.96 -2.91 19.84
N ALA A 225 17.14 -3.60 20.63
CA ALA A 225 17.61 -4.41 21.75
C ALA A 225 18.54 -5.56 21.32
N GLY A 226 18.44 -6.05 20.08
CA GLY A 226 19.37 -7.05 19.54
C GLY A 226 20.72 -6.49 19.08
N ILE A 227 20.83 -5.16 18.87
CA ILE A 227 22.08 -4.49 18.46
C ILE A 227 22.89 -4.01 19.68
N LEU A 228 22.21 -3.60 20.75
CA LEU A 228 22.79 -3.10 22.00
C LEU A 228 23.27 -4.24 22.91
#